data_AF-A0A2V6CEL2-F1
#
_entry.id   AF-A0A2V6CEL2-F1
#
_cell.length_a   1.000
_cell.length_b   1.000
_cell.length_c   1.000
_cell.angle_alpha   90.00
_cell.angle_beta   90.00
_cell.angle_gamma   90.00
#
_symmetry.space_group_name_H-M   'P 1'
#
loop_
_entity.id
_entity.type
_entity.pdbx_description
1 polymer ?
#
loop_
_entity_poly.entity_id
_entity_poly.type
_entity_poly.pdbx_seq_one_letter_code
_entity_poly.pdbx_strand_id
1 'polypeptide(L)'
;MKLLNVKTERFAQIVEKSGRPEPYTLWQKPAADRHLQSQIKNNRVMTIQRSESGTEFGIVGFKQTQGARYLIFPKSLKRFENRRVVGINWDLILR
;
A
#
# COMPACT_ATOMS: atom_id res chain seq x y z
N MET A 1 18.05 -19.16 11.20
CA MET A 1 16.98 -18.67 10.32
C MET A 1 17.60 -18.06 9.07
N LYS A 2 17.24 -18.53 7.88
CA LYS A 2 17.68 -17.91 6.63
C LYS A 2 16.82 -16.66 6.43
N LEU A 3 17.39 -15.47 6.63
CA LEU A 3 16.72 -14.22 6.28
C LEU A 3 16.46 -14.27 4.77
N LEU A 4 15.23 -14.57 4.37
CA LEU A 4 14.81 -14.39 2.99
C LEU A 4 15.11 -12.93 2.65
N ASN A 5 15.97 -12.72 1.65
CA ASN A 5 16.42 -11.39 1.24
C ASN A 5 15.25 -10.70 0.50
N VAL A 6 14.21 -10.32 1.25
CA VAL A 6 13.02 -9.66 0.72
C VAL A 6 13.45 -8.25 0.31
N LYS A 7 13.40 -7.96 -1.00
CA LYS A 7 13.69 -6.62 -1.51
C LYS A 7 12.75 -5.61 -0.84
N THR A 8 13.30 -4.53 -0.33
CA THR A 8 12.55 -3.47 0.34
C THR A 8 12.61 -2.16 -0.44
N GLU A 9 11.59 -1.32 -0.27
CA GLU A 9 11.58 0.07 -0.75
C GLU A 9 11.09 0.97 0.40
N ARG A 10 11.66 2.18 0.56
CA ARG A 10 11.18 3.13 1.56
C ARG A 10 9.88 3.77 1.11
N PHE A 11 8.92 3.92 2.03
CA PHE A 11 7.65 4.57 1.74
C PHE A 11 7.82 5.97 1.12
N ALA A 12 8.72 6.79 1.69
CA ALA A 12 9.03 8.13 1.17
C ALA A 12 9.47 8.14 -0.30
N GLN A 13 10.29 7.16 -0.72
CA GLN A 13 10.73 7.03 -2.12
C GLN A 13 9.57 6.69 -3.07
N ILE A 14 8.60 5.90 -2.59
CA ILE A 14 7.39 5.61 -3.37
C ILE A 14 6.52 6.86 -3.51
N VAL A 15 6.34 7.61 -2.42
CA VAL A 15 5.59 8.88 -2.41
C VAL A 15 6.22 9.90 -3.36
N GLU A 16 7.54 10.06 -3.31
CA GLU A 16 8.28 10.95 -4.21
C GLU A 16 8.04 10.59 -5.68
N LYS A 17 8.15 9.30 -6.03
CA LYS A 17 8.04 8.83 -7.42
C LYS A 17 6.59 8.72 -7.92
N SER A 18 5.63 8.52 -7.03
CA SER A 18 4.24 8.15 -7.36
C SER A 18 3.20 9.16 -6.91
N GLY A 19 3.61 10.21 -6.21
CA GLY A 19 2.76 11.22 -5.60
C GLY A 19 2.28 10.82 -4.20
N ARG A 20 1.80 11.81 -3.46
CA ARG A 20 1.17 11.60 -2.15
C ARG A 20 -0.12 10.78 -2.32
N PRO A 21 -0.27 9.67 -1.60
CA PRO A 21 -1.49 8.88 -1.67
C PRO A 21 -2.57 9.42 -0.74
N GLU A 22 -3.80 8.97 -0.96
CA GLU A 22 -4.94 9.25 -0.10
C GLU A 22 -5.41 7.97 0.61
N PRO A 23 -5.88 8.05 1.87
CA PRO A 23 -6.45 6.91 2.57
C PRO A 23 -7.76 6.48 1.92
N TYR A 24 -7.97 5.18 1.79
CA TYR A 24 -9.20 4.61 1.25
C TYR A 24 -9.91 3.71 2.26
N THR A 25 -11.14 4.08 2.57
CA THR A 25 -12.02 3.33 3.48
C THR A 25 -12.96 2.44 2.67
N LEU A 26 -13.03 1.15 3.02
CA LEU A 26 -13.94 0.20 2.39
C LEU A 26 -15.38 0.39 2.93
N TRP A 27 -16.18 1.21 2.24
CA TRP A 27 -17.58 1.45 2.59
C TRP A 27 -18.55 0.36 2.14
N GLN A 28 -18.11 -0.49 1.22
CA GLN A 28 -18.88 -1.60 0.68
C GLN A 28 -17.98 -2.78 0.36
N LYS A 29 -18.58 -3.90 -0.04
CA LYS A 29 -17.82 -5.09 -0.46
C LYS A 29 -16.85 -4.70 -1.60
N PRO A 30 -15.53 -5.02 -1.51
CA PRO A 30 -14.55 -4.63 -2.52
C PRO A 30 -14.91 -5.03 -3.95
N ALA A 31 -15.58 -6.18 -4.13
CA ALA A 31 -16.03 -6.65 -5.44
C ALA A 31 -17.15 -5.79 -6.05
N ALA A 32 -17.96 -5.13 -5.22
CA ALA A 32 -19.03 -4.23 -5.67
C ALA A 32 -18.53 -2.79 -5.89
N ASP A 33 -17.35 -2.46 -5.37
CA ASP A 33 -16.72 -1.14 -5.46
C ASP A 33 -15.98 -0.93 -6.78
N ARG A 34 -16.71 -0.42 -7.78
CA ARG A 34 -16.16 -0.13 -9.11
C ARG A 34 -14.98 0.84 -9.06
N HIS A 35 -14.99 1.81 -8.13
CA HIS A 35 -13.91 2.77 -7.99
C HIS A 35 -12.63 2.07 -7.52
N LEU A 36 -12.73 1.32 -6.41
CA LEU A 36 -11.61 0.53 -5.90
C LEU A 36 -11.10 -0.46 -6.95
N GLN A 37 -11.99 -1.20 -7.62
CA GLN A 37 -11.60 -2.15 -8.67
C GLN A 37 -10.82 -1.47 -9.80
N SER A 38 -11.18 -0.24 -10.17
CA SER A 38 -10.41 0.55 -11.15
C SER A 38 -9.01 0.89 -10.63
N GLN A 39 -8.87 1.30 -9.36
CA GLN A 39 -7.55 1.59 -8.79
C GLN A 39 -6.67 0.34 -8.68
N ILE A 40 -7.27 -0.82 -8.38
CA ILE A 40 -6.57 -2.11 -8.37
C ILE A 40 -6.05 -2.43 -9.77
N LYS A 41 -6.91 -2.37 -10.79
CA LYS A 41 -6.52 -2.65 -12.19
C LYS A 41 -5.41 -1.72 -12.69
N ASN A 42 -5.40 -0.47 -12.22
CA ASN A 42 -4.37 0.51 -12.57
C ASN A 42 -3.09 0.41 -11.70
N ASN A 43 -2.99 -0.58 -10.81
CA ASN A 43 -1.89 -0.80 -9.88
C ASN A 43 -1.62 0.43 -8.99
N ARG A 44 -2.67 1.08 -8.49
CA ARG A 44 -2.58 2.31 -7.68
C ARG A 44 -2.82 2.08 -6.19
N VAL A 45 -3.18 0.87 -5.80
CA VAL A 45 -3.49 0.54 -4.40
C VAL A 45 -2.24 0.03 -3.69
N MET A 46 -2.01 0.51 -2.47
CA MET A 46 -1.10 -0.11 -1.51
C MET A 46 -1.92 -0.56 -0.29
N THR A 47 -1.62 -1.77 0.20
CA THR A 47 -2.17 -2.30 1.45
C THR A 47 -1.12 -2.15 2.54
N ILE A 48 -1.45 -1.43 3.62
CA ILE A 48 -0.64 -1.34 4.83
C ILE A 48 -1.11 -2.42 5.82
N GLN A 49 -0.17 -3.20 6.31
CA GLN A 49 -0.38 -4.26 7.30
C GLN A 49 0.54 -4.04 8.49
N ARG A 50 0.18 -4.64 9.63
CA ARG A 50 0.98 -4.63 10.84
C ARG A 50 1.53 -6.03 11.09
N SER A 51 2.83 -6.16 11.38
CA SER A 51 3.40 -7.43 11.82
C SER A 51 2.94 -7.78 13.23
N GLU A 52 3.19 -9.01 13.65
CA GLU A 52 2.98 -9.47 15.03
C GLU A 52 3.73 -8.59 16.05
N SER A 53 4.93 -8.12 15.68
CA SER A 53 5.73 -7.17 16.47
C SER A 53 5.17 -5.74 16.51
N GLY A 54 4.03 -5.48 15.87
CA GLY A 54 3.42 -4.15 15.83
C GLY A 54 4.03 -3.19 14.81
N THR A 55 4.95 -3.63 13.96
CA THR A 55 5.59 -2.77 12.94
C THR A 55 4.73 -2.72 11.68
N GLU A 56 4.45 -1.51 11.18
CA GLU A 56 3.70 -1.33 9.95
C GLU A 56 4.59 -1.48 8.71
N PHE A 57 4.05 -2.11 7.66
CA PHE A 57 4.70 -2.26 6.37
C PHE A 57 3.65 -2.27 5.25
N GLY A 58 4.06 -1.87 4.06
CA GLY A 58 3.19 -1.82 2.88
C GLY A 58 3.46 -2.96 1.91
N ILE A 59 2.42 -3.32 1.17
CA ILE A 59 2.43 -4.24 0.04
C ILE A 59 1.76 -3.52 -1.13
N VAL A 60 2.38 -3.54 -2.30
CA VAL A 60 1.74 -3.04 -3.53
C VAL A 60 0.62 -3.99 -3.95
N GLY A 61 -0.55 -3.44 -4.24
CA GLY A 61 -1.77 -4.17 -4.54
C GLY A 61 -2.78 -4.16 -3.39
N PHE A 62 -3.97 -4.67 -3.70
CA PHE A 62 -5.04 -4.83 -2.72
C PHE A 62 -4.99 -6.23 -2.10
N LYS A 63 -4.90 -6.29 -0.77
CA LYS A 63 -5.00 -7.53 -0.01
C LYS A 63 -5.94 -7.33 1.16
N GLN A 64 -7.15 -7.89 1.07
CA GLN A 64 -8.12 -7.81 2.14
C GLN A 64 -7.64 -8.65 3.33
N THR A 65 -7.33 -7.98 4.44
CA THR A 65 -6.97 -8.62 5.70
C THR A 65 -7.48 -7.79 6.88
N GLN A 66 -7.65 -8.40 8.04
CA GLN A 66 -8.15 -7.72 9.23
C GLN A 66 -7.15 -6.64 9.67
N GLY A 67 -7.66 -5.43 9.94
CA GLY A 67 -6.83 -4.30 10.37
C GLY A 67 -5.95 -3.68 9.27
N ALA A 68 -6.10 -4.10 8.01
CA ALA A 68 -5.39 -3.45 6.91
C ALA A 68 -5.91 -2.03 6.66
N ARG A 69 -5.00 -1.14 6.28
CA ARG A 69 -5.34 0.18 5.73
C ARG A 69 -5.00 0.22 4.26
N TYR A 70 -5.77 0.94 3.47
CA TYR A 70 -5.55 1.06 2.02
C TYR A 70 -5.18 2.49 1.67
N LEU A 71 -4.22 2.63 0.77
CA LEU A 71 -3.79 3.90 0.21
C LEU A 71 -3.96 3.85 -1.31
N ILE A 72 -4.52 4.91 -1.90
CA ILE A 72 -4.60 5.08 -3.36
C ILE A 72 -3.59 6.13 -3.77
N PHE A 73 -2.66 5.74 -4.64
CA PHE A 73 -1.68 6.64 -5.22
C PHE A 73 -2.21 7.27 -6.53
N PRO A 74 -1.83 8.51 -6.83
CA PRO A 74 -2.24 9.15 -8.09
C PRO A 74 -1.52 8.52 -9.31
N LYS A 75 -0.36 7.88 -9.12
CA LYS A 75 0.38 7.17 -10.17
C LYS A 75 0.50 5.67 -9.87
N SER A 76 0.75 4.91 -10.92
CA SER A 76 0.93 3.45 -10.83
C SER A 76 2.15 3.06 -9.99
N LEU A 77 1.97 2.04 -9.16
CA LEU A 77 2.95 1.43 -8.28
C LEU A 77 3.61 0.19 -8.87
N LYS A 78 3.27 -0.20 -10.10
CA LYS A 78 3.72 -1.47 -10.74
C LYS A 78 5.23 -1.73 -10.61
N ARG A 79 6.06 -0.69 -10.72
CA ARG A 79 7.53 -0.79 -10.57
C ARG A 79 8.02 -1.21 -9.17
N PHE A 80 7.16 -1.12 -8.15
CA PHE A 80 7.44 -1.51 -6.77
C PHE A 80 6.78 -2.84 -6.37
N GLU A 81 6.16 -3.54 -7.32
CA GLU A 81 5.63 -4.89 -7.07
C GLU A 81 6.72 -5.82 -6.54
N ASN A 82 6.29 -6.82 -5.75
CA ASN A 82 7.16 -7.81 -5.12
C ASN A 82 8.22 -7.23 -4.17
N ARG A 83 8.04 -5.98 -3.71
CA ARG A 83 8.86 -5.36 -2.66
C ARG A 83 8.04 -5.18 -1.40
N ARG A 84 8.69 -5.31 -0.25
CA ARG A 84 8.12 -4.89 1.04
C ARG A 84 8.38 -3.40 1.24
N VAL A 85 7.32 -2.63 1.45
CA VAL A 85 7.44 -1.19 1.72
C VAL A 85 7.66 -0.99 3.21
N VAL A 86 8.72 -0.29 3.57
CA VAL A 86 9.16 -0.11 4.97
C VAL A 86 9.26 1.36 5.35
N GLY A 87 9.18 1.65 6.65
CA GLY A 87 9.22 3.01 7.18
C GLY A 87 7.99 3.81 6.75
N ILE A 88 6.80 3.27 7.02
CA ILE A 88 5.53 3.96 6.76
C ILE A 88 5.54 5.27 7.54
N ASN A 89 5.40 6.39 6.83
CA ASN A 89 5.34 7.72 7.41
C ASN A 89 3.96 8.33 7.08
N TRP A 90 3.11 8.46 8.10
CA TRP A 90 1.75 8.97 7.96
C TRP A 90 1.69 10.48 7.66
N ASP A 91 2.75 11.23 7.96
CA ASP A 91 2.87 12.66 7.64
C ASP A 91 2.97 12.90 6.12
N LEU A 92 3.31 11.86 5.33
CA LEU A 92 3.33 11.93 3.87
C LEU A 92 1.97 11.63 3.23
N ILE A 93 0.94 11.42 4.04
CA ILE A 93 -0.43 11.08 3.63
C ILE A 93 -1.38 12.21 4.04
N LEU A 94 -1.21 12.75 5.24
CA LEU A 94 -1.98 13.89 5.74
C LEU A 94 -1.52 15.17 5.04
N ARG A 95 -2.48 16.02 4.64
CA ARG A 95 -2.20 17.38 4.16
C ARG A 95 -2.09 18.33 5.33
#